data_AF-A0A7S1PCQ1-F1
#
_entry.id   AF-A0A7S1PCQ1-F1
#
_cell.length_a   1.000
_cell.length_b   1.000
_cell.length_c   1.000
_cell.angle_alpha   90.00
_cell.angle_beta   90.00
_cell.angle_gamma   90.00
#
_symmetry.space_group_name_H-M   'P 1'
#
loop_
_entity.id
_entity.type
_entity.pdbx_description
1 polymer ?
#
loop_
_entity_poly.entity_id
_entity_poly.type
_entity_poly.pdbx_seq_one_letter_code
_entity_poly.pdbx_strand_id
1 'polypeptide(L)'
;MDGMGKKRRAEGPPPFAAAAAAGASASDVLTGSASVDVIISRCSNSLEGLQEHTASAIRDRKEEVKAVTEEIRTMVTDKGGVGGVAEKDGVIMVNAGGQVFPVKRTALLRPYMKRRYISVLLMYHEGGLPKDADGHIYLETSSAFSFFLDKMTLIDTGRTMAIELPASKAADPLYADYHSLFMRKINCYSAPPQALPAAAAPMEVDGQGE
;
A
#
# COMPACT_ATOMS: atom_id res chain seq x y z
N MET A 1 2.69 -36.74 -67.12
CA MET A 1 1.72 -35.65 -67.33
C MET A 1 1.27 -35.22 -65.96
N ASP A 2 1.98 -34.24 -65.39
CA ASP A 2 1.55 -32.84 -65.32
C ASP A 2 0.64 -32.64 -64.08
N GLY A 3 0.90 -31.71 -63.16
CA GLY A 3 1.82 -30.61 -63.24
C GLY A 3 1.99 -29.84 -61.93
N MET A 4 2.95 -28.95 -62.04
CA MET A 4 3.41 -27.93 -61.11
C MET A 4 2.28 -27.03 -60.57
N GLY A 5 2.31 -26.75 -59.26
CA GLY A 5 1.48 -25.72 -58.63
C GLY A 5 2.26 -24.93 -57.58
N LYS A 6 3.16 -24.04 -58.03
CA LYS A 6 3.84 -23.03 -57.18
C LYS A 6 2.80 -22.09 -56.56
N LYS A 7 2.78 -21.94 -55.23
CA LYS A 7 2.26 -20.73 -54.57
C LYS A 7 3.16 -20.28 -53.42
N ARG A 8 3.38 -18.97 -53.40
CA ARG A 8 4.46 -18.23 -52.74
C ARG A 8 4.10 -17.84 -51.29
N ARG A 9 5.17 -17.66 -50.49
CA ARG A 9 5.37 -16.72 -49.37
C ARG A 9 4.25 -16.52 -48.35
N ALA A 10 4.55 -16.78 -47.08
CA ALA A 10 5.05 -15.74 -46.17
C ALA A 10 5.59 -16.41 -44.90
N GLU A 11 6.87 -16.16 -44.61
CA GLU A 11 7.44 -16.35 -43.28
C GLU A 11 6.78 -15.39 -42.30
N GLY A 12 6.41 -15.90 -41.14
CA GLY A 12 6.25 -15.14 -39.92
C GLY A 12 6.65 -16.06 -38.76
N PRO A 13 7.84 -15.89 -38.15
CA PRO A 13 8.20 -16.65 -36.98
C PRO A 13 7.50 -16.07 -35.73
N PRO A 14 6.96 -16.91 -34.82
CA PRO A 14 6.66 -16.52 -33.45
C PRO A 14 7.90 -16.77 -32.56
N PRO A 15 7.79 -16.59 -31.23
CA PRO A 15 7.50 -15.39 -30.47
C PRO A 15 8.81 -14.80 -29.89
N PHE A 16 8.72 -13.62 -29.28
CA PHE A 16 9.79 -12.89 -28.57
C PHE A 16 10.76 -13.79 -27.79
N ALA A 17 11.84 -14.22 -28.44
CA ALA A 17 13.09 -14.53 -27.77
C ALA A 17 13.70 -13.18 -27.41
N ALA A 18 13.75 -12.88 -26.12
CA ALA A 18 14.54 -11.79 -25.59
C ALA A 18 15.96 -11.95 -26.14
N ALA A 19 16.33 -11.09 -27.09
CA ALA A 19 17.70 -10.93 -27.50
C ALA A 19 18.43 -10.42 -26.27
N ALA A 20 19.08 -11.34 -25.54
CA ALA A 20 20.18 -11.00 -24.69
C ALA A 20 21.19 -10.30 -25.59
N ALA A 21 21.18 -8.96 -25.54
CA ALA A 21 22.23 -8.16 -26.10
C ALA A 21 23.49 -8.57 -25.33
N ALA A 22 24.24 -9.50 -25.90
CA ALA A 22 25.61 -9.76 -25.54
C ALA A 22 26.34 -8.44 -25.79
N GLY A 23 26.46 -7.63 -24.74
CA GLY A 23 27.29 -6.44 -24.76
C GLY A 23 28.70 -6.91 -25.01
N ALA A 24 29.26 -6.57 -26.17
CA ALA A 24 30.67 -6.73 -26.42
C ALA A 24 31.41 -6.03 -25.27
N SER A 25 32.21 -6.78 -24.52
CA SER A 25 33.01 -6.22 -23.44
C SER A 25 33.91 -5.15 -24.03
N ALA A 26 33.96 -3.96 -23.42
CA ALA A 26 34.82 -2.87 -23.90
C ALA A 26 36.32 -3.27 -23.95
N SER A 27 36.70 -4.36 -23.28
CA SER A 27 38.02 -4.98 -23.36
C SER A 27 38.37 -5.61 -24.72
N ASP A 28 37.39 -5.89 -25.59
CA ASP A 28 37.61 -6.43 -26.95
C ASP A 28 37.89 -5.37 -28.02
N VAL A 29 37.82 -4.08 -27.65
CA VAL A 29 38.06 -2.96 -28.56
C VAL A 29 39.56 -2.65 -28.62
N LEU A 30 40.26 -3.25 -29.59
CA LEU A 30 41.64 -2.91 -29.92
C LEU A 30 41.65 -1.76 -30.94
N THR A 31 42.15 -0.60 -30.51
CA THR A 31 42.28 0.60 -31.36
C THR A 31 43.60 0.63 -32.14
N GLY A 32 44.53 -0.28 -31.81
CA GLY A 32 45.86 -0.39 -32.44
C GLY A 32 46.90 0.57 -31.86
N SER A 33 46.52 1.39 -30.88
CA SER A 33 47.43 2.22 -30.09
C SER A 33 47.59 1.63 -28.70
N ALA A 34 48.79 1.12 -28.40
CA ALA A 34 49.07 0.46 -27.12
C ALA A 34 48.76 1.35 -25.90
N SER A 35 48.91 2.66 -26.00
CA SER A 35 48.59 3.59 -24.90
C SER A 35 47.08 3.73 -24.67
N VAL A 36 46.28 3.72 -25.74
CA VAL A 36 44.81 3.84 -25.67
C VAL A 36 44.20 2.52 -25.21
N ASP A 37 44.70 1.40 -25.69
CA ASP A 37 44.22 0.06 -25.30
C ASP A 37 44.48 -0.23 -23.80
N VAL A 38 45.57 0.30 -23.23
CA VAL A 38 45.83 0.26 -21.77
C VAL A 38 44.81 1.09 -20.98
N ILE A 39 44.38 2.23 -21.50
CA ILE A 39 43.35 3.06 -20.84
C ILE A 39 41.98 2.38 -20.92
N ILE A 40 41.62 1.83 -22.08
CA ILE A 40 40.35 1.11 -22.28
C ILE A 40 40.25 -0.10 -21.37
N SER A 41 41.31 -0.91 -21.27
CA SER A 41 41.36 -2.06 -20.36
C SER A 41 41.27 -1.63 -18.89
N ARG A 42 41.96 -0.56 -18.48
CA ARG A 42 41.86 -0.02 -17.13
C ARG A 42 40.45 0.47 -16.79
N CYS A 43 39.79 1.17 -17.71
CA CYS A 43 38.41 1.62 -17.53
C CYS A 43 37.42 0.45 -17.46
N SER A 44 37.60 -0.57 -18.32
CA SER A 44 36.76 -1.77 -18.34
C SER A 44 36.87 -2.54 -17.02
N ASN A 45 38.09 -2.79 -16.55
CA ASN A 45 38.34 -3.47 -15.28
C ASN A 45 37.79 -2.67 -14.08
N SER A 46 37.88 -1.34 -14.14
CA SER A 46 37.31 -0.48 -13.09
C SER A 46 35.78 -0.52 -13.08
N LEU A 47 35.14 -0.59 -14.24
CA LEU A 47 33.69 -0.66 -14.37
C LEU A 47 33.16 -2.03 -13.94
N GLU A 48 33.85 -3.11 -14.33
CA GLU A 48 33.54 -4.47 -13.88
C GLU A 48 33.69 -4.61 -12.36
N GLY A 49 34.77 -4.07 -11.78
CA GLY A 49 34.94 -4.03 -10.32
C GLY A 49 33.87 -3.22 -9.60
N LEU A 50 33.38 -2.12 -10.20
CA LEU A 50 32.27 -1.33 -9.63
C LEU A 50 30.94 -2.08 -9.71
N GLN A 51 30.70 -2.80 -10.81
CA GLN A 51 29.51 -3.65 -10.96
C GLN A 51 29.52 -4.79 -9.95
N GLU A 52 30.64 -5.49 -9.79
CA GLU A 52 30.78 -6.58 -8.81
C GLU A 52 30.62 -6.08 -7.37
N HIS A 53 31.24 -4.94 -7.03
CA HIS A 53 31.07 -4.32 -5.72
C HIS A 53 29.61 -3.93 -5.46
N THR A 54 28.92 -3.35 -6.45
CA THR A 54 27.51 -2.98 -6.33
C THR A 54 26.62 -4.23 -6.18
N ALA A 55 26.90 -5.28 -6.95
CA ALA A 55 26.18 -6.54 -6.86
C ALA A 55 26.37 -7.21 -5.48
N SER A 56 27.59 -7.21 -4.95
CA SER A 56 27.85 -7.71 -3.60
C SER A 56 27.13 -6.87 -2.55
N ALA A 57 27.23 -5.55 -2.61
CA ALA A 57 26.55 -4.67 -1.66
C ALA A 57 25.02 -4.87 -1.67
N ILE A 58 24.41 -5.06 -2.83
CA ILE A 58 22.97 -5.36 -2.95
C ILE A 58 22.65 -6.71 -2.31
N ARG A 59 23.46 -7.74 -2.55
CA ARG A 59 23.28 -9.07 -1.95
C ARG A 59 23.38 -8.99 -0.43
N ASP A 60 24.42 -8.35 0.09
CA ASP A 60 24.67 -8.24 1.53
C ASP A 60 23.53 -7.50 2.22
N ARG A 61 23.04 -6.39 1.62
CA ARG A 61 21.85 -5.67 2.11
C ARG A 61 20.58 -6.50 2.05
N LYS A 62 20.40 -7.32 1.01
CA LYS A 62 19.24 -8.21 0.90
C LYS A 62 19.27 -9.28 1.99
N GLU A 63 20.44 -9.81 2.31
CA GLU A 63 20.62 -10.77 3.41
C GLU A 63 20.37 -10.12 4.77
N GLU A 64 20.86 -8.90 4.99
CA GLU A 64 20.57 -8.10 6.19
C GLU A 64 19.07 -7.86 6.36
N VAL A 65 18.37 -7.39 5.31
CA VAL A 65 16.92 -7.19 5.33
C VAL A 65 16.19 -8.50 5.63
N LYS A 66 16.63 -9.62 5.06
CA LYS A 66 16.04 -10.94 5.32
C LYS A 66 16.25 -11.34 6.78
N ALA A 67 17.45 -11.16 7.33
CA ALA A 67 17.76 -11.49 8.72
C ALA A 67 16.89 -10.68 9.69
N VAL A 68 16.78 -9.37 9.49
CA VAL A 68 15.92 -8.48 10.29
C VAL A 68 14.45 -8.86 10.14
N THR A 69 14.00 -9.23 8.94
CA THR A 69 12.61 -9.65 8.72
C THR A 69 12.27 -10.93 9.48
N GLU A 70 13.17 -11.93 9.48
CA GLU A 70 12.97 -13.17 10.24
C GLU A 70 13.06 -12.95 11.76
N GLU A 71 13.92 -12.05 12.22
CA GLU A 71 13.97 -11.64 13.62
C GLU A 71 12.63 -11.02 14.06
N ILE A 72 12.13 -10.03 13.30
CA ILE A 72 10.83 -9.39 13.57
C ILE A 72 9.71 -10.43 13.56
N ARG A 73 9.72 -11.34 12.59
CA ARG A 73 8.72 -12.40 12.50
C ARG A 73 8.75 -13.29 13.74
N THR A 74 9.93 -13.67 14.21
CA THR A 74 10.11 -14.51 15.41
C THR A 74 9.57 -13.80 16.64
N MET A 75 9.93 -12.52 16.84
CA MET A 75 9.40 -11.72 17.95
C MET A 75 7.87 -11.60 17.93
N VAL A 76 7.28 -11.44 16.73
CA VAL A 76 5.83 -11.36 16.56
C VAL A 76 5.18 -12.70 16.92
N THR A 77 5.74 -13.82 16.44
CA THR A 77 5.20 -15.16 16.76
C THR A 77 5.31 -15.53 18.22
N ASP A 78 6.40 -15.13 18.89
CA ASP A 78 6.59 -15.37 20.33
C ASP A 78 5.53 -14.68 21.19
N LYS A 79 4.95 -13.58 20.69
CA LYS A 79 3.85 -12.86 21.32
C LYS A 79 2.46 -13.32 20.84
N GLY A 80 2.38 -14.49 20.22
CA GLY A 80 1.13 -15.04 19.67
C GLY A 80 0.63 -14.30 18.43
N GLY A 81 1.52 -13.55 17.79
CA GLY A 81 1.26 -12.83 16.55
C GLY A 81 1.41 -13.69 15.30
N VAL A 82 0.66 -13.38 14.25
CA VAL A 82 0.77 -14.03 12.93
C VAL A 82 1.28 -13.02 11.89
N GLY A 83 2.22 -13.44 11.04
CA GLY A 83 2.79 -12.60 9.98
C GLY A 83 1.82 -12.23 8.84
N GLY A 84 0.62 -12.83 8.84
CA GLY A 84 -0.45 -12.53 7.90
C GLY A 84 -1.79 -13.01 8.43
N VAL A 85 -2.86 -12.31 8.04
CA VAL A 85 -4.23 -12.68 8.39
C VAL A 85 -4.62 -13.94 7.61
N ALA A 86 -4.68 -15.08 8.31
CA ALA A 86 -5.10 -16.36 7.73
C ALA A 86 -6.60 -16.36 7.36
N GLU A 87 -7.44 -15.75 8.21
CA GLU A 87 -8.89 -15.69 8.02
C GLU A 87 -9.35 -14.22 7.94
N LYS A 88 -9.76 -13.79 6.75
CA LYS A 88 -10.20 -12.39 6.50
C LYS A 88 -11.69 -12.18 6.74
N ASP A 89 -12.44 -13.27 6.76
CA ASP A 89 -13.87 -13.30 6.95
C ASP A 89 -14.22 -13.92 8.32
N GLY A 90 -15.48 -13.80 8.72
CA GLY A 90 -15.95 -14.31 10.02
C GLY A 90 -16.07 -13.24 11.11
N VAL A 91 -16.45 -13.72 12.29
CA VAL A 91 -16.77 -12.90 13.46
C VAL A 91 -15.92 -13.35 14.64
N ILE A 92 -15.23 -12.40 15.26
CA ILE A 92 -14.48 -12.58 16.50
C ILE A 92 -15.38 -12.17 17.66
N MET A 93 -15.52 -13.05 18.64
CA MET A 93 -16.24 -12.73 19.88
C MET A 93 -15.27 -12.13 20.88
N VAL A 94 -15.56 -10.90 21.30
CA VAL A 94 -14.69 -10.11 22.19
C VAL A 94 -15.45 -9.75 23.46
N ASN A 95 -14.97 -10.24 24.61
CA ASN A 95 -15.41 -9.82 25.93
C ASN A 95 -14.68 -8.54 26.33
N ALA A 96 -15.39 -7.42 26.24
CA ALA A 96 -14.90 -6.10 26.60
C ALA A 96 -15.49 -5.67 27.95
N GLY A 97 -14.70 -5.78 29.02
CA GLY A 97 -15.12 -5.38 30.37
C GLY A 97 -16.35 -6.13 30.91
N GLY A 98 -16.52 -7.40 30.53
CA GLY A 98 -17.64 -8.26 30.95
C GLY A 98 -18.81 -8.33 29.97
N GLN A 99 -18.80 -7.53 28.90
CA GLN A 99 -19.80 -7.60 27.83
C GLN A 99 -19.21 -8.21 26.56
N VAL A 100 -19.90 -9.18 25.98
CA VAL A 100 -19.45 -9.87 24.77
C VAL A 100 -20.01 -9.20 23.52
N PHE A 101 -19.13 -8.83 22.60
CA PHE A 101 -19.47 -8.16 21.35
C PHE A 101 -18.99 -8.95 20.13
N PRO A 102 -19.81 -9.08 19.08
CA PRO A 102 -19.40 -9.65 17.81
C PRO A 102 -18.64 -8.60 16.97
N VAL A 103 -17.41 -8.94 16.57
CA VAL A 103 -16.55 -8.08 15.73
C VAL A 103 -16.31 -8.76 14.38
N LYS A 104 -16.74 -8.14 13.28
CA LYS A 104 -16.49 -8.67 11.93
C LYS A 104 -15.04 -8.44 11.51
N ARG A 105 -14.36 -9.50 11.05
CA ARG A 105 -12.98 -9.42 10.54
C ARG A 105 -12.86 -8.51 9.31
N THR A 106 -13.87 -8.54 8.46
CA THR A 106 -13.96 -7.67 7.28
C THR A 106 -14.01 -6.18 7.64
N ALA A 107 -14.68 -5.82 8.73
CA ALA A 107 -14.74 -4.45 9.25
C ALA A 107 -13.37 -3.96 9.72
N LEU A 108 -12.63 -4.83 10.43
CA LEU A 108 -11.28 -4.54 10.93
C LEU A 108 -10.28 -4.33 9.79
N LEU A 109 -10.48 -4.96 8.64
CA LEU A 109 -9.61 -4.85 7.47
C LEU A 109 -9.90 -3.62 6.58
N ARG A 110 -10.94 -2.83 6.87
CA ARG A 110 -11.26 -1.60 6.12
C ARG A 110 -10.09 -0.60 6.17
N PRO A 111 -9.90 0.24 5.13
CA PRO A 111 -8.75 1.15 5.04
C PRO A 111 -8.49 2.02 6.28
N TYR A 112 -9.55 2.52 6.92
CA TYR A 112 -9.46 3.35 8.14
C TYR A 112 -9.30 2.56 9.44
N MET A 113 -9.62 1.26 9.40
CA MET A 113 -9.64 0.37 10.56
C MET A 113 -8.38 -0.47 10.66
N LYS A 114 -7.81 -0.93 9.54
CA LYS A 114 -6.69 -1.89 9.50
C LYS A 114 -5.41 -1.42 10.20
N ARG A 115 -5.25 -0.11 10.41
CA ARG A 115 -4.10 0.49 11.10
C ARG A 115 -4.38 0.88 12.55
N ARG A 116 -5.62 0.68 13.03
CA ARG A 116 -5.97 0.95 14.43
C ARG A 116 -5.40 -0.16 15.30
N TYR A 117 -4.87 0.24 16.45
CA TYR A 117 -4.23 -0.67 17.41
C TYR A 117 -5.10 -1.90 17.72
N ILE A 118 -6.37 -1.68 18.05
CA ILE A 118 -7.30 -2.77 18.34
C ILE A 118 -7.53 -3.71 17.15
N SER A 119 -7.59 -3.19 15.92
CA SER A 119 -7.70 -4.03 14.72
C SER A 119 -6.44 -4.86 14.52
N VAL A 120 -5.26 -4.29 14.78
CA VAL A 120 -3.99 -5.02 14.69
C VAL A 120 -3.96 -6.14 15.73
N LEU A 121 -4.35 -5.87 16.98
CA LEU A 121 -4.42 -6.88 18.03
C LEU A 121 -5.36 -8.02 17.65
N LEU A 122 -6.59 -7.70 17.26
CA LEU A 122 -7.61 -8.71 16.95
C LEU A 122 -7.30 -9.50 15.67
N MET A 123 -6.70 -8.89 14.66
CA MET A 123 -6.43 -9.56 13.38
C MET A 123 -5.10 -10.32 13.35
N TYR A 124 -4.09 -9.85 14.09
CA TYR A 124 -2.74 -10.40 14.02
C TYR A 124 -2.28 -11.04 15.31
N HIS A 125 -2.85 -10.73 16.47
CA HIS A 125 -2.38 -11.24 17.77
C HIS A 125 -3.45 -12.03 18.53
N GLU A 126 -4.48 -12.52 17.84
CA GLU A 126 -5.61 -13.26 18.44
C GLU A 126 -5.13 -14.39 19.38
N GLY A 127 -4.10 -15.14 18.99
CA GLY A 127 -3.56 -16.26 19.76
C GLY A 127 -2.79 -15.88 21.03
N GLY A 128 -2.33 -14.64 21.12
CA GLY A 128 -1.61 -14.11 22.29
C GLY A 128 -2.49 -13.36 23.28
N LEU A 129 -3.76 -13.13 22.96
CA LEU A 129 -4.66 -12.37 23.81
C LEU A 129 -5.24 -13.25 24.93
N PRO A 130 -5.45 -12.69 26.14
CA PRO A 130 -6.17 -13.37 27.20
C PRO A 130 -7.56 -13.80 26.74
N LYS A 131 -8.04 -14.93 27.26
CA LYS A 131 -9.37 -15.45 26.97
C LYS A 131 -10.18 -15.57 28.26
N ASP A 132 -11.49 -15.36 28.15
CA ASP A 132 -12.43 -15.63 29.24
C ASP A 132 -12.71 -17.14 29.38
N ALA A 133 -13.55 -17.50 30.37
CA ALA A 133 -13.90 -18.89 30.64
C ALA A 133 -14.62 -19.58 29.47
N ASP A 134 -15.29 -18.81 28.62
CA ASP A 134 -16.00 -19.29 27.43
C ASP A 134 -15.09 -19.34 26.18
N GLY A 135 -13.83 -18.89 26.32
CA GLY A 135 -12.83 -18.88 25.25
C GLY A 135 -12.89 -17.65 24.34
N HIS A 136 -13.67 -16.63 24.68
CA HIS A 136 -13.70 -15.35 23.96
C HIS A 136 -12.49 -14.50 24.32
N ILE A 137 -12.07 -13.65 23.39
CA ILE A 137 -10.96 -12.73 23.63
C ILE A 137 -11.36 -11.72 24.69
N TYR A 138 -10.59 -11.65 25.77
CA TYR A 138 -10.82 -10.72 26.86
C TYR A 138 -10.01 -9.44 26.67
N LEU A 139 -10.68 -8.30 26.72
CA LEU A 139 -10.09 -6.98 26.72
C LEU A 139 -10.61 -6.16 27.90
N GLU A 140 -9.71 -5.81 28.81
CA GLU A 140 -9.98 -4.82 29.85
C GLU A 140 -10.14 -3.44 29.18
N THR A 141 -11.36 -3.09 28.81
CA THR A 141 -11.65 -1.84 28.12
C THR A 141 -12.77 -1.10 28.83
N SER A 142 -12.66 0.23 28.82
CA SER A 142 -13.74 1.10 29.26
C SER A 142 -14.92 1.04 28.27
N SER A 143 -16.06 1.61 28.67
CA SER A 143 -17.26 1.74 27.82
C SER A 143 -17.02 2.30 26.41
N ALA A 144 -15.86 2.91 26.16
CA ALA A 144 -15.38 3.35 24.85
C ALA A 144 -15.28 2.24 23.78
N PHE A 145 -15.24 0.95 24.14
CA PHE A 145 -15.25 -0.14 23.16
C PHE A 145 -16.55 -0.14 22.33
N SER A 146 -17.69 0.18 22.96
CA SER A 146 -18.97 0.34 22.26
C SER A 146 -18.93 1.42 21.17
N PHE A 147 -18.26 2.55 21.43
CA PHE A 147 -18.08 3.62 20.44
C PHE A 147 -17.16 3.21 19.29
N PHE A 148 -16.19 2.34 19.57
CA PHE A 148 -15.37 1.74 18.53
C PHE A 148 -16.20 0.82 17.62
N LEU A 149 -17.09 0.00 18.19
CA LEU A 149 -18.03 -0.83 17.43
C LEU A 149 -18.98 0.03 16.60
N ASP A 150 -19.54 1.09 17.18
CA ASP A 150 -20.43 2.01 16.47
C ASP A 150 -19.74 2.61 15.24
N LYS A 151 -18.50 3.10 15.40
CA LYS A 151 -17.68 3.56 14.27
C LYS A 151 -17.45 2.49 13.20
N MET A 152 -17.21 1.24 13.59
CA MET A 152 -17.09 0.15 12.63
C MET A 152 -18.40 -0.08 11.88
N THR A 153 -19.54 -0.12 12.57
CA THR A 153 -20.84 -0.32 11.92
C THR A 153 -21.19 0.82 10.98
N LEU A 154 -20.81 2.06 11.31
CA LEU A 154 -21.00 3.21 10.45
C LEU A 154 -20.20 3.07 9.14
N ILE A 155 -18.93 2.66 9.24
CA ILE A 155 -18.05 2.39 8.09
C ILE A 155 -18.60 1.22 7.26
N ASP A 156 -19.04 0.14 7.91
CA ASP A 156 -19.52 -1.07 7.24
C ASP A 156 -20.85 -0.88 6.52
N THR A 157 -21.77 -0.11 7.13
CA THR A 157 -23.06 0.20 6.51
C THR A 157 -22.95 1.29 5.43
N GLY A 158 -21.76 1.89 5.26
CA GLY A 158 -21.56 3.01 4.34
C GLY A 158 -22.40 4.24 4.71
N ARG A 159 -22.99 4.26 5.90
CA ARG A 159 -23.77 5.39 6.38
C ARG A 159 -22.80 6.55 6.57
N THR A 160 -22.92 7.53 5.69
CA THR A 160 -22.26 8.82 5.83
C THR A 160 -22.79 9.51 7.09
N MET A 161 -22.10 10.53 7.58
CA MET A 161 -22.60 11.40 8.67
C MET A 161 -23.89 12.16 8.29
N ALA A 162 -24.47 11.88 7.13
CA ALA A 162 -25.76 12.38 6.68
C ALA A 162 -26.82 11.36 7.10
N ILE A 163 -27.65 11.77 8.06
CA ILE A 163 -28.87 11.04 8.38
C ILE A 163 -29.90 11.48 7.33
N GLU A 164 -30.60 10.56 6.67
CA GLU A 164 -31.72 10.94 5.80
C GLU A 164 -33.02 10.86 6.61
N LEU A 165 -33.91 11.86 6.47
CA LEU A 165 -35.24 11.75 7.08
C LEU A 165 -36.09 10.77 6.28
N PRO A 166 -36.76 9.82 6.97
CA PRO A 166 -37.84 9.06 6.36
C PRO A 166 -38.91 10.01 5.81
N ALA A 167 -39.53 9.67 4.68
CA ALA A 167 -40.53 10.51 4.02
C ALA A 167 -41.68 10.95 4.94
N SER A 168 -42.06 10.11 5.91
CA SER A 168 -43.08 10.42 6.93
C SER A 168 -42.69 11.55 7.87
N LYS A 169 -41.39 11.74 8.14
CA LYS A 169 -40.88 12.81 9.01
C LYS A 169 -40.42 14.03 8.22
N ALA A 170 -40.02 13.84 6.96
CA ALA A 170 -39.67 14.94 6.06
C ALA A 170 -40.88 15.82 5.69
N ALA A 171 -42.10 15.26 5.75
CA ALA A 171 -43.35 16.00 5.53
C ALA A 171 -43.78 16.87 6.72
N ASP A 172 -43.18 16.68 7.90
CA ASP A 172 -43.43 17.52 9.08
C ASP A 172 -42.41 18.68 9.10
N PRO A 173 -42.87 19.95 8.95
CA PRO A 173 -42.00 21.11 8.92
C PRO A 173 -41.11 21.22 10.16
N LEU A 174 -41.60 20.83 11.34
CA LEU A 174 -40.83 20.91 12.57
C LEU A 174 -39.64 19.95 12.54
N TYR A 175 -39.86 18.70 12.10
CA TYR A 175 -38.78 17.71 11.99
C TYR A 175 -37.80 18.05 10.88
N ALA A 176 -38.29 18.57 9.75
CA ALA A 176 -37.45 18.99 8.63
C ALA A 176 -36.52 20.15 9.03
N ASP A 177 -37.03 21.14 9.77
CA ASP A 177 -36.24 22.30 10.21
C ASP A 177 -35.15 21.90 11.19
N TYR A 178 -35.47 21.10 12.22
CA TYR A 178 -34.46 20.60 13.16
C TYR A 178 -33.40 19.76 12.45
N HIS A 179 -33.81 18.91 11.52
CA HIS A 179 -32.87 18.11 10.75
C HIS A 179 -31.89 18.97 9.94
N SER A 180 -32.40 20.02 9.28
CA SER A 180 -31.58 20.93 8.50
C SER A 180 -30.50 21.62 9.35
N LEU A 181 -30.81 21.96 10.61
CA LEU A 181 -29.87 22.55 11.56
C LEU A 181 -28.79 21.54 12.00
N PHE A 182 -29.18 20.32 12.34
CA PHE A 182 -28.24 19.28 12.77
C PHE A 182 -27.32 18.76 11.66
N MET A 183 -27.82 18.69 10.42
CA MET A 183 -27.02 18.24 9.27
C MET A 183 -26.20 19.38 8.62
N ARG A 184 -26.36 20.62 9.10
CA ARG A 184 -25.63 21.77 8.58
C ARG A 184 -24.13 21.58 8.81
N LYS A 185 -23.37 21.48 7.71
CA LYS A 185 -21.90 21.48 7.76
C LYS A 185 -21.42 22.83 8.28
N ILE A 186 -20.70 22.83 9.40
CA ILE A 186 -20.07 24.02 9.94
C ILE A 186 -18.59 23.98 9.54
N ASN A 187 -18.15 24.95 8.73
CA ASN A 187 -16.79 25.01 8.19
C ASN A 187 -15.75 25.56 9.18
N CYS A 188 -16.13 25.77 10.45
CA CYS A 188 -15.31 26.46 11.44
C CYS A 188 -14.08 25.67 11.94
N TYR A 189 -13.97 24.38 11.61
CA TYR A 189 -12.80 23.55 11.92
C TYR A 189 -12.11 22.97 10.68
N SER A 190 -12.50 23.41 9.48
CA SER A 190 -11.80 23.03 8.26
C SER A 190 -10.45 23.73 8.22
N ALA A 191 -9.36 22.96 8.13
CA ALA A 191 -8.02 23.52 7.96
C ALA A 191 -8.02 24.46 6.73
N PRO A 192 -7.35 25.63 6.80
CA PRO A 192 -7.27 26.53 5.66
C PRO A 192 -6.75 25.76 4.43
N PRO A 193 -7.28 26.03 3.23
CA PRO A 193 -6.69 25.48 2.02
C PRO A 193 -5.21 25.85 2.00
N GLN A 194 -4.32 24.86 1.93
CA GLN A 194 -2.92 25.13 1.66
C GLN A 194 -2.87 25.86 0.32
N ALA A 195 -2.45 27.12 0.35
CA ALA A 195 -2.19 27.89 -0.85
C ALA A 195 -1.13 27.13 -1.66
N LEU A 196 -1.51 26.66 -2.85
CA LEU A 196 -0.55 26.22 -3.85
C LEU A 196 0.36 27.43 -4.15
N PRO A 197 1.69 27.23 -4.24
CA PRO A 197 2.60 28.31 -4.59
C PRO A 197 2.17 28.90 -5.93
N ALA A 198 1.97 30.22 -5.95
CA ALA A 198 1.60 30.96 -7.14
C ALA A 198 2.59 30.65 -8.27
N ALA A 199 2.06 30.20 -9.40
CA ALA A 199 2.82 30.08 -10.63
C ALA A 199 3.43 31.44 -10.95
N ALA A 200 4.76 31.49 -11.07
CA ALA A 200 5.49 32.69 -11.46
C ALA A 200 4.97 33.19 -12.80
N ALA A 201 4.47 34.43 -12.82
CA ALA A 201 4.11 35.12 -14.04
C ALA A 201 5.38 35.40 -14.89
N PRO A 202 5.27 35.38 -16.24
CA PRO A 202 6.40 35.65 -17.11
C PRO A 202 6.80 37.13 -17.01
N MET A 203 8.11 37.37 -16.87
CA MET A 203 8.71 38.70 -16.93
C MET A 203 8.64 39.21 -18.38
N GLU A 204 7.81 40.22 -18.62
CA GLU A 204 7.81 41.02 -19.84
C GLU A 204 8.98 42.02 -19.74
N VAL A 205 10.01 41.82 -20.57
CA VAL A 205 11.13 42.75 -20.71
C VAL A 205 10.74 43.76 -21.79
N ASP A 206 10.34 44.95 -21.37
CA ASP A 206 10.15 46.07 -22.29
C ASP A 206 11.49 46.80 -22.43
N GLY A 207 12.15 46.57 -23.56
CA GLY A 207 13.37 47.25 -23.99
C GLY A 207 13.02 48.18 -25.14
N GLN A 208 12.78 49.45 -24.85
CA GLN A 208 12.60 50.49 -25.86
C GLN A 208 13.93 51.22 -26.05
N GLY A 209 14.58 50.93 -27.17
CA GLY A 209 15.61 51.80 -27.72
C GLY A 209 14.95 52.91 -28.53
N GLU A 210 15.38 54.14 -28.29
CA GLU A 210 15.96 55.09 -29.25
C GLU A 210 16.69 56.20 -28.50
#